data_AF-A0A401S9K7-F1
#
_entry.id   AF-A0A401S9K7-F1
#
_cell.length_a   1.000
_cell.length_b   1.000
_cell.length_c   1.000
_cell.angle_alpha   90.00
_cell.angle_beta   90.00
_cell.angle_gamma   90.00
#
_symmetry.space_group_name_H-M   'P 1'
#
loop_
_entity.id
_entity.type
_entity.pdbx_description
1 polymer ?
#
loop_
_entity_poly.entity_id
_entity_poly.type
_entity_poly.pdbx_seq_one_letter_code
_entity_poly.pdbx_strand_id
1 'polypeptide(L)'
;MMELFHTILLLLSLFHCRLIASADRKFGCLFEADVCKPYEICVNDGIFGRCQLVTVIDIDKYEVSPADLQRLRTVLQELDLRGTR
;
A
#
# COMPACT_ATOMS: atom_id res chain seq x y z
N MET A 1 19.70 38.45 22.39
CA MET A 1 18.33 38.04 22.03
C MET A 1 18.28 37.38 20.65
N MET A 2 18.81 38.01 19.60
CA MET A 2 18.85 37.46 18.23
C MET A 2 19.65 36.14 18.10
N GLU A 3 20.78 36.02 18.80
CA GLU A 3 21.60 34.78 18.82
C GLU A 3 20.82 33.55 19.32
N LEU A 4 19.93 33.76 20.29
CA LEU A 4 19.07 32.71 20.84
C LEU A 4 18.01 32.28 19.80
N PHE A 5 17.45 33.22 19.06
CA PHE A 5 16.49 32.92 18.00
C PHE A 5 17.13 32.14 16.85
N HIS A 6 18.34 32.49 16.43
CA HIS A 6 19.05 31.75 15.37
C HIS A 6 19.45 30.34 15.80
N THR A 7 19.92 30.17 17.04
CA THR A 7 20.22 28.85 17.58
C THR A 7 18.97 27.98 17.70
N ILE A 8 17.85 28.52 18.17
CA ILE A 8 16.56 27.81 18.19
C ILE A 8 16.12 27.41 16.77
N LEU A 9 16.23 28.33 15.79
CA LEU A 9 15.84 28.06 14.41
C LEU A 9 16.70 26.95 13.77
N LEU A 10 18.01 26.97 14.02
CA LEU A 10 18.93 25.93 13.57
C LEU A 10 18.59 24.57 14.18
N LEU A 11 18.30 24.51 15.49
CA LEU A 11 17.90 23.28 16.17
C LEU A 11 16.58 22.72 15.62
N LEU A 12 15.59 23.59 15.37
CA LEU A 12 14.31 23.20 14.77
C LEU A 12 14.47 22.67 13.34
N SER A 13 15.36 23.27 12.53
CA SER A 13 15.63 22.82 11.16
C SER A 13 16.30 21.44 11.12
N LEU A 14 17.28 21.21 12.00
CA LEU A 14 17.95 19.92 12.13
C LEU A 14 17.00 18.81 12.59
N PHE A 15 16.06 19.14 13.47
CA PHE A 15 15.02 18.22 13.95
C PHE A 15 14.01 17.88 12.84
N HIS A 16 13.59 18.86 12.04
CA HIS A 16 12.69 18.64 10.89
C HIS A 16 13.33 17.77 9.80
N CYS A 17 14.62 17.97 9.47
CA CYS A 17 15.31 17.11 8.51
C CYS A 17 15.35 15.64 8.97
N ARG A 18 15.51 15.39 10.27
CA ARG A 18 15.51 14.04 10.83
C ARG A 18 14.12 13.40 10.78
N LEU A 19 13.07 14.17 11.05
CA LEU A 19 11.68 13.70 11.00
C LEU A 19 11.19 13.38 9.58
N ILE A 20 11.61 14.17 8.58
CA ILE A 20 11.26 13.93 7.17
C ILE A 20 12.00 12.71 6.64
N ALA A 21 13.27 12.51 7.03
CA ALA A 21 14.01 11.30 6.69
C ALA A 21 13.44 10.03 7.35
N SER A 22 12.69 10.18 8.45
CA SER A 22 11.92 9.12 9.09
C SER A 22 10.46 9.07 8.64
N ALA A 23 10.05 9.84 7.62
CA ALA A 23 8.82 9.55 6.93
C ALA A 23 8.99 8.14 6.37
N ASP A 24 8.31 7.21 7.03
CA ASP A 24 8.33 5.78 6.74
C ASP A 24 8.28 5.66 5.21
N ARG A 25 9.34 5.12 4.57
CA ARG A 25 9.49 5.01 3.09
C ARG A 25 8.48 4.02 2.49
N LYS A 26 7.34 3.92 3.13
CA LYS A 26 6.28 2.98 2.96
C LYS A 26 5.20 3.54 2.05
N PHE A 27 5.23 4.81 1.65
CA PHE A 27 4.18 5.47 0.87
C PHE A 27 4.73 6.27 -0.30
N GLY A 28 3.92 6.46 -1.34
CA GLY A 28 4.27 7.32 -2.48
C GLY A 28 4.95 6.59 -3.64
N CYS A 29 5.12 5.28 -3.52
CA CYS A 29 5.81 4.47 -4.53
C CYS A 29 5.09 4.38 -5.89
N LEU A 30 3.83 4.82 -6.00
CA LEU A 30 3.15 4.95 -7.29
C LEU A 30 3.58 6.19 -8.08
N PHE A 31 4.11 7.20 -7.41
CA PHE A 31 4.44 8.50 -7.99
C PHE A 31 5.94 8.70 -8.14
N GLU A 32 6.74 8.05 -7.30
CA GLU A 32 8.19 8.17 -7.28
C GLU A 32 8.87 6.79 -7.26
N ALA A 33 9.89 6.63 -8.10
CA ALA A 33 10.68 5.41 -8.18
C ALA A 33 11.65 5.29 -6.98
N ASP A 34 12.12 4.09 -6.69
CA ASP A 34 13.12 3.80 -5.64
C ASP A 34 12.71 4.18 -4.21
N VAL A 35 11.42 4.41 -3.97
CA VAL A 35 10.86 4.61 -2.62
C VAL A 35 10.90 3.29 -1.82
N CYS A 36 10.49 2.19 -2.46
CA CYS A 36 10.49 0.85 -1.86
C CYS A 36 11.90 0.26 -1.81
N LYS A 37 12.17 -0.54 -0.78
CA LYS A 37 13.40 -1.31 -0.73
C LYS A 37 13.41 -2.40 -1.81
N PRO A 38 14.58 -2.93 -2.20
CA PRO A 38 14.67 -3.95 -3.26
C PRO A 38 13.88 -5.25 -3.01
N TYR A 39 13.50 -5.52 -1.75
CA TYR A 39 12.72 -6.69 -1.33
C TYR A 39 11.24 -6.38 -1.02
N GLU A 40 10.79 -5.17 -1.37
CA GLU A 40 9.42 -4.70 -1.22
C GLU A 40 8.81 -4.47 -2.62
N ILE A 41 7.49 -4.61 -2.72
CA ILE A 41 6.72 -4.25 -3.90
C ILE A 41 5.86 -3.01 -3.60
N CYS A 42 5.58 -2.23 -4.64
CA CYS A 42 4.61 -1.15 -4.54
C CYS A 42 3.20 -1.68 -4.78
N VAL A 43 2.35 -1.60 -3.77
CA VAL A 43 0.92 -1.97 -3.84
C VAL A 43 0.10 -0.69 -4.00
N ASN A 44 -0.85 -0.69 -4.93
CA ASN A 44 -1.79 0.42 -5.07
C ASN A 44 -2.83 0.37 -3.94
N ASP A 45 -2.77 1.34 -3.03
CA ASP A 45 -3.71 1.50 -1.90
C ASP A 45 -4.87 2.46 -2.20
N GLY A 46 -5.01 2.90 -3.45
CA GLY A 46 -6.04 3.83 -3.91
C GLY A 46 -5.67 5.31 -3.77
N ILE A 47 -4.51 5.64 -3.20
CA ILE A 47 -4.05 7.03 -3.06
C ILE A 47 -2.60 7.16 -3.55
N PHE A 48 -1.61 6.91 -2.67
CA PHE A 48 -0.20 7.19 -2.92
C PHE A 48 0.62 5.93 -3.29
N GLY A 49 0.05 4.75 -3.08
CA GLY A 49 0.78 3.49 -3.14
C GLY A 49 1.56 3.24 -1.87
N ARG A 50 1.71 1.95 -1.54
CA ARG A 50 2.38 1.49 -0.32
C ARG A 50 3.43 0.42 -0.61
N CYS A 51 4.62 0.55 -0.03
CA CYS A 51 5.63 -0.50 -0.07
C CYS A 51 5.28 -1.63 0.91
N GLN A 52 5.27 -2.86 0.41
CA GLN A 52 4.94 -4.06 1.16
C GLN A 52 5.96 -5.15 0.88
N LEU A 53 6.40 -5.87 1.93
CA LEU A 53 7.30 -7.02 1.76
C LEU A 53 6.64 -8.07 0.88
N VAL A 54 7.41 -8.64 -0.05
CA VAL A 54 6.96 -9.69 -0.98
C VAL A 54 6.33 -10.89 -0.25
N THR A 55 6.75 -11.16 0.99
CA THR A 55 6.24 -12.26 1.82
C THR A 55 4.94 -11.94 2.55
N VAL A 56 4.50 -10.68 2.52
CA VAL A 56 3.22 -10.20 3.06
C VAL A 56 2.39 -9.61 1.91
N ILE A 57 2.55 -10.13 0.69
CA ILE A 57 1.39 -10.15 -0.20
C ILE A 57 0.49 -11.16 0.49
N ASP A 58 -0.45 -10.62 1.25
CA ASP A 58 -1.55 -11.36 1.79
C ASP A 58 -2.17 -12.08 0.59
N ILE A 59 -1.81 -13.35 0.45
CA ILE A 59 -2.63 -14.34 -0.20
C ILE A 59 -3.78 -14.59 0.79
N ASP A 60 -4.49 -13.53 1.16
CA ASP A 60 -5.94 -13.56 1.23
C ASP A 60 -6.47 -13.63 -0.22
N LYS A 61 -5.91 -14.55 -1.03
CA LYS A 61 -6.76 -15.28 -1.95
C LYS A 61 -7.70 -15.97 -1.00
N TYR A 62 -8.92 -15.45 -0.89
CA TYR A 62 -10.05 -16.19 -0.35
C TYR A 62 -9.83 -17.67 -0.72
N GLU A 63 -9.63 -18.53 0.28
CA GLU A 63 -9.42 -19.97 0.10
C GLU A 63 -10.74 -20.62 -0.35
N VAL A 64 -11.32 -20.12 -1.44
CA VAL A 64 -12.41 -20.79 -2.12
C VAL A 64 -11.74 -21.90 -2.91
N SER A 65 -12.06 -23.14 -2.57
CA SER A 65 -11.52 -24.28 -3.30
C SER A 65 -11.90 -24.13 -4.79
N PRO A 66 -11.05 -24.60 -5.73
CA PRO A 66 -11.40 -24.60 -7.16
C PRO A 66 -12.77 -25.27 -7.43
N ALA A 67 -13.16 -26.23 -6.60
CA ALA A 67 -14.46 -26.90 -6.66
C ALA A 67 -15.62 -25.96 -6.29
N ASP A 68 -15.46 -25.14 -5.26
CA ASP A 68 -16.48 -24.16 -4.84
C ASP A 68 -16.65 -23.04 -5.87
N LEU A 69 -15.56 -22.57 -6.47
CA LEU A 69 -15.61 -21.61 -7.58
C LEU A 69 -16.35 -22.19 -8.79
N GLN A 70 -16.06 -23.44 -9.14
CA GLN A 70 -16.73 -24.11 -10.25
C GLN A 70 -18.23 -24.28 -9.98
N ARG A 71 -18.59 -24.69 -8.75
CA ARG A 71 -19.98 -24.84 -8.33
C ARG A 71 -20.73 -23.50 -8.40
N LEU A 72 -20.13 -22.43 -7.89
CA LEU A 72 -20.73 -21.09 -7.95
C LEU A 72 -20.98 -20.66 -9.40
N ARG A 73 -20.02 -20.90 -10.30
CA ARG A 73 -20.15 -20.59 -11.73
C ARG A 73 -21.33 -21.33 -12.37
N THR A 74 -21.49 -22.61 -12.09
CA THR A 74 -22.60 -23.41 -12.61
C THR A 74 -23.96 -22.89 -12.13
N VAL A 75 -24.07 -22.56 -10.83
CA VAL A 75 -25.31 -22.02 -10.27
C VAL A 75 -25.66 -20.68 -10.91
N LEU A 76 -24.69 -19.78 -11.07
CA LEU A 76 -24.91 -18.49 -11.70
C LEU A 76 -25.38 -18.63 -13.16
N GLN A 77 -24.81 -19.56 -13.92
CA GLN A 77 -25.24 -19.84 -15.30
C GLN A 77 -26.68 -20.37 -15.35
N GLU A 78 -27.05 -21.24 -14.40
CA GLU A 78 -28.42 -21.76 -14.33
C GLU A 78 -29.43 -20.67 -13.97
N LEU A 79 -29.08 -19.77 -13.04
CA LEU A 79 -29.93 -18.67 -12.64
C LEU A 79 -30.09 -17.63 -13.75
N ASP A 80 -29.03 -17.32 -14.48
CA ASP A 80 -29.06 -16.42 -15.65
C ASP A 80 -30.06 -16.92 -16.70
N LEU A 81 -29.96 -18.21 -17.06
CA LEU A 81 -30.89 -18.84 -18.01
C LEU A 81 -32.35 -18.85 -17.53
N ARG A 82 -32.58 -18.88 -16.22
CA ARG A 82 -33.92 -18.85 -15.61
C ARG A 82 -34.48 -17.42 -15.50
N GLY A 83 -33.63 -16.40 -15.42
CA GLY A 83 -34.02 -14.99 -15.33
C GLY A 83 -34.31 -14.30 -16.67
N THR A 84 -33.86 -14.89 -17.79
CA THR A 84 -34.10 -14.41 -19.16
C THR A 84 -35.32 -15.05 -19.85
N ARG A 85 -36.25 -15.66 -19.10
CA ARG A 85 -37.54 -16.15 -19.63
C ARG A 85 -38.72 -15.53 -18.89
#